data_AF-W4LLC1-F1
#
_entry.id   AF-W4LLC1-F1
#
_cell.length_a   1.000
_cell.length_b   1.000
_cell.length_c   1.000
_cell.angle_alpha   90.00
_cell.angle_beta   90.00
_cell.angle_gamma   90.00
#
_symmetry.space_group_name_H-M   'P 1'
#
loop_
_entity.id
_entity.type
_entity.pdbx_description
1 polymer ?
#
loop_
_entity_poly.entity_id
_entity_poly.type
_entity_poly.pdbx_seq_one_letter_code
_entity_poly.pdbx_strand_id
1 'polypeptide(L)'
;MRYRAMHEDDIAAIFEVRTSTRENRVTMEELANVGVTPESTLQGMQTSFQGWVCEDAGRILGFTMGDGRTGEILVIAVLPEAEGKGIGRQLMALV
;
A
#
# COMPACT_ATOMS: atom_id res chain seq x y z
N MET A 1 1.80 -16.81 1.42
CA MET A 1 2.21 -15.40 1.29
C MET A 1 3.16 -15.25 0.12
N ARG A 2 2.78 -14.42 -0.85
CA ARG A 2 3.56 -14.07 -2.03
C ARG A 2 3.75 -12.56 -2.05
N TYR A 3 4.96 -12.13 -2.35
CA TYR A 3 5.29 -10.72 -2.55
C TYR A 3 5.47 -10.47 -4.04
N ARG A 4 4.82 -9.43 -4.56
CA ARG A 4 4.90 -9.05 -5.97
C ARG A 4 4.78 -7.55 -6.12
N ALA A 5 5.26 -7.04 -7.26
CA ALA A 5 4.98 -5.67 -7.66
C ALA A 5 3.46 -5.45 -7.73
N MET A 6 3.05 -4.26 -7.34
CA MET A 6 1.66 -3.81 -7.37
C MET A 6 1.20 -3.64 -8.82
N HIS A 7 -0.04 -4.03 -9.09
CA HIS A 7 -0.75 -3.82 -10.36
C HIS A 7 -1.89 -2.82 -10.15
N GLU A 8 -2.36 -2.20 -11.23
CA GLU A 8 -3.48 -1.22 -11.18
C GLU A 8 -4.76 -1.85 -10.57
N ASP A 9 -4.97 -3.15 -10.80
CA ASP A 9 -6.10 -3.90 -10.23
C ASP A 9 -6.04 -4.04 -8.69
N ASP A 10 -4.86 -3.82 -8.07
CA ASP A 10 -4.71 -3.89 -6.62
C ASP A 10 -5.19 -2.61 -5.92
N ILE A 11 -5.44 -1.52 -6.66
CA ILE A 11 -5.73 -0.19 -6.08
C ILE A 11 -6.92 -0.26 -5.11
N ALA A 12 -8.01 -0.94 -5.48
CA ALA A 12 -9.15 -1.10 -4.59
C ALA A 12 -8.75 -1.82 -3.27
N ALA A 13 -7.97 -2.89 -3.38
CA ALA A 13 -7.55 -3.70 -2.24
C ALA A 13 -6.57 -2.97 -1.32
N ILE A 14 -5.63 -2.17 -1.85
CA ILE A 14 -4.68 -1.43 -1.00
C ILE A 14 -5.37 -0.30 -0.22
N PHE A 15 -6.42 0.33 -0.77
CA PHE A 15 -7.21 1.33 -0.03
C PHE A 15 -8.06 0.68 1.07
N GLU A 16 -8.58 -0.53 0.85
CA GLU A 16 -9.19 -1.34 1.91
C GLU A 16 -8.19 -1.62 3.03
N VAL A 17 -6.97 -2.06 2.69
CA VAL A 17 -5.90 -2.28 3.67
C VAL A 17 -5.55 -1.00 4.41
N ARG A 18 -5.37 0.12 3.69
CA ARG A 18 -4.93 1.40 4.27
C ARG A 18 -5.89 1.91 5.33
N THR A 19 -7.19 1.81 5.05
CA THR A 19 -8.27 2.28 5.94
C THR A 19 -8.59 1.30 7.07
N SER A 20 -8.12 0.05 6.97
CA SER A 20 -8.32 -1.02 7.97
C SER A 20 -7.17 -1.21 8.95
N THR A 21 -6.11 -0.41 8.86
CA THR A 21 -4.94 -0.47 9.76
C THR A 21 -5.31 -0.19 11.22
N ARG A 22 -4.55 -0.73 12.19
CA ARG A 22 -4.71 -0.39 13.61
C ARG A 22 -4.03 0.95 13.93
N GLU A 23 -2.83 1.14 13.42
CA GLU A 23 -1.99 2.33 13.62
C GLU A 23 -2.19 3.29 12.44
N ASN A 24 -2.20 4.61 12.72
CA ASN A 24 -2.45 5.63 11.70
C ASN A 24 -3.74 5.39 10.90
N ARG A 25 -4.83 5.09 11.63
CA ARG A 25 -6.17 4.95 11.07
C ARG A 25 -6.56 6.24 10.37
N VAL A 26 -6.93 6.11 9.11
CA VAL A 26 -7.41 7.19 8.26
C VAL A 26 -8.60 6.67 7.47
N THR A 27 -9.54 7.56 7.21
CA THR A 27 -10.70 7.30 6.37
C THR A 27 -10.38 7.59 4.90
N MET A 28 -11.22 7.09 3.99
CA MET A 28 -11.14 7.45 2.57
C MET A 28 -11.29 8.97 2.36
N GLU A 29 -12.13 9.63 3.15
CA GLU A 29 -12.35 11.08 3.06
C GLU A 29 -11.10 11.87 3.49
N GLU A 30 -10.45 11.48 4.59
CA GLU A 30 -9.21 12.11 5.05
C GLU A 30 -8.07 11.94 4.04
N LEU A 31 -7.96 10.76 3.42
CA LEU A 31 -7.00 10.53 2.32
C LEU A 31 -7.31 11.43 1.12
N ALA A 32 -8.57 11.50 0.70
CA ALA A 32 -8.98 12.36 -0.41
C ALA A 32 -8.71 13.85 -0.13
N ASN A 33 -8.90 14.30 1.11
CA ASN A 33 -8.64 15.69 1.52
C ASN A 33 -7.16 16.08 1.41
N VAL A 34 -6.24 15.13 1.47
CA VAL A 34 -4.80 15.35 1.23
C VAL A 34 -4.36 14.97 -0.18
N GLY A 35 -5.32 14.73 -1.08
CA GLY A 35 -5.07 14.43 -2.49
C GLY A 35 -4.72 12.97 -2.77
N VAL A 36 -4.92 12.05 -1.82
CA VAL A 36 -4.68 10.62 -2.00
C VAL A 36 -5.99 9.92 -2.33
N THR A 37 -6.21 9.68 -3.62
CA THR A 37 -7.35 8.95 -4.19
C THR A 37 -6.89 7.78 -5.05
N PRO A 38 -7.76 6.80 -5.37
CA PRO A 38 -7.46 5.74 -6.33
C PRO A 38 -6.89 6.27 -7.65
N GLU A 39 -7.48 7.35 -8.18
CA GLU A 39 -7.07 7.98 -9.44
C GLU A 39 -5.69 8.64 -9.33
N SER A 40 -5.44 9.41 -8.27
CA SER A 40 -4.13 10.02 -8.05
C SER A 40 -3.02 8.97 -7.82
N THR A 41 -3.37 7.85 -7.17
CA THR A 41 -2.45 6.74 -6.92
C THR A 41 -2.10 6.05 -8.23
N LEU A 42 -3.09 5.79 -9.07
CA LEU A 42 -2.90 5.26 -10.42
C LEU A 42 -1.99 6.16 -11.27
N GLN A 43 -2.27 7.47 -11.28
CA GLN A 43 -1.43 8.44 -11.99
C GLN A 43 0.01 8.46 -11.45
N GLY A 44 0.17 8.36 -10.12
CA GLY A 44 1.46 8.21 -9.47
C GLY A 44 2.20 6.96 -9.95
N MET A 45 1.52 5.81 -10.00
CA MET A 45 2.10 4.53 -10.47
C MET A 45 2.55 4.59 -11.94
N GLN A 46 1.85 5.36 -12.77
CA GLN A 46 2.21 5.58 -14.17
C GLN A 46 3.41 6.52 -14.36
N THR A 47 3.87 7.19 -13.30
CA THR A 47 4.91 8.21 -13.38
C THR A 47 6.14 7.87 -12.54
N SER A 48 6.02 7.83 -11.21
CA SER A 48 7.17 7.62 -10.33
C SER A 48 6.91 6.72 -9.14
N PHE A 49 5.66 6.39 -8.84
CA PHE A 49 5.35 5.56 -7.69
C PHE A 49 5.58 4.10 -8.04
N GLN A 50 6.28 3.40 -7.15
CA GLN A 50 6.46 1.96 -7.23
C GLN A 50 6.05 1.34 -5.90
N GLY A 51 5.39 0.20 -5.96
CA GLY A 51 4.84 -0.44 -4.78
C GLY A 51 4.84 -1.96 -4.89
N TRP A 52 4.78 -2.59 -3.73
CA TRP A 52 4.73 -4.04 -3.58
C TRP A 52 3.58 -4.41 -2.67
N VAL A 53 2.98 -5.56 -2.96
CA VAL A 53 1.90 -6.14 -2.16
C VAL A 53 2.34 -7.49 -1.61
N CYS A 54 1.85 -7.82 -0.42
CA CYS A 54 1.88 -9.16 0.14
C CYS A 54 0.49 -9.76 -0.01
N GLU A 55 0.35 -10.79 -0.84
CA GLU A 55 -0.90 -11.52 -1.04
C GLU A 55 -0.87 -12.89 -0.39
N ASP A 56 -2.02 -13.35 0.11
CA ASP A 56 -2.22 -14.72 0.56
C ASP A 56 -3.62 -15.20 0.12
N ALA A 57 -3.67 -16.30 -0.62
CA ALA A 57 -4.91 -16.85 -1.19
C ALA A 57 -5.78 -15.80 -1.93
N GLY A 58 -5.15 -14.88 -2.67
CA GLY A 58 -5.82 -13.82 -3.44
C GLY A 58 -6.24 -12.58 -2.63
N ARG A 59 -6.00 -12.56 -1.31
CA ARG A 59 -6.24 -11.40 -0.46
C ARG A 59 -4.95 -10.61 -0.22
N ILE A 60 -5.00 -9.30 -0.40
CA ILE A 60 -3.88 -8.41 -0.04
C ILE A 60 -3.88 -8.22 1.47
N LEU A 61 -2.78 -8.60 2.12
CA LEU A 61 -2.59 -8.50 3.57
C LEU A 61 -1.79 -7.27 3.98
N GLY A 62 -1.04 -6.68 3.05
CA GLY A 62 -0.23 -5.51 3.28
C GLY A 62 0.38 -5.01 1.99
N PHE A 63 0.79 -3.74 1.97
CA PHE A 63 1.45 -3.13 0.84
C PHE A 63 2.40 -2.03 1.28
N THR A 64 3.29 -1.65 0.38
CA THR A 64 4.16 -0.48 0.50
C THR A 64 4.22 0.25 -0.82
N MET A 65 4.48 1.54 -0.78
CA MET A 65 4.69 2.36 -1.97
C MET A 65 5.69 3.48 -1.67
N GLY A 66 6.57 3.76 -2.62
CA GLY A 66 7.54 4.85 -2.56
C GLY A 66 7.51 5.69 -3.84
N ASP A 67 8.05 6.91 -3.77
CA ASP A 67 8.23 7.80 -4.91
C ASP A 67 9.68 7.76 -5.39
N GLY A 68 9.90 7.21 -6.59
CA GLY A 68 11.23 7.13 -7.20
C GLY A 68 11.86 8.47 -7.53
N ARG A 69 11.10 9.58 -7.50
CA ARG A 69 11.65 10.94 -7.73
C ARG A 69 12.30 11.52 -6.49
N THR A 70 11.75 11.25 -5.30
CA THR A 70 12.23 11.80 -4.04
C THR A 70 13.02 10.78 -3.21
N GLY A 71 12.83 9.49 -3.47
CA GLY A 71 13.37 8.40 -2.64
C GLY A 71 12.60 8.20 -1.34
N GLU A 72 11.41 8.80 -1.20
CA GLU A 72 10.60 8.69 0.01
C GLU A 72 9.67 7.48 -0.04
N ILE A 73 9.45 6.89 1.13
CA ILE A 73 8.35 5.94 1.34
C ILE A 73 7.09 6.74 1.60
N LEU A 74 6.11 6.58 0.73
CA LEU A 74 4.82 7.25 0.83
C LEU A 74 3.92 6.55 1.86
N VAL A 75 3.95 5.21 1.87
CA VAL A 75 3.09 4.42 2.72
C VAL A 75 3.63 3.01 2.90
N ILE A 76 3.44 2.49 4.11
CA ILE A 76 3.44 1.06 4.39
C ILE A 76 2.26 0.74 5.30
N ALA A 77 1.52 -0.31 4.97
CA ALA A 77 0.34 -0.73 5.71
C ALA A 77 0.22 -2.26 5.71
N VAL A 78 -0.21 -2.81 6.86
CA VAL A 78 -0.48 -4.23 7.04
C VAL A 78 -1.80 -4.36 7.79
N LEU A 79 -2.62 -5.32 7.39
CA LEU A 79 -3.87 -5.63 8.09
C LEU A 79 -3.61 -6.08 9.53
N PRO A 80 -4.46 -5.71 10.50
CA PRO A 80 -4.26 -6.06 11.91
C PRO A 80 -4.09 -7.57 12.15
N GLU A 81 -4.86 -8.42 11.46
CA GLU A 81 -4.77 -9.89 11.57
C GLU A 81 -3.49 -10.51 10.96
N ALA A 82 -2.72 -9.69 10.24
CA ALA A 82 -1.46 -10.06 9.62
C ALA A 82 -0.23 -9.42 10.29
N GLU A 83 -0.44 -8.62 11.35
CA GLU A 83 0.64 -8.07 12.18
C GLU A 83 1.47 -9.18 12.86
N GLY A 84 2.71 -8.85 13.26
CA GLY A 84 3.62 -9.79 13.92
C GLY A 84 4.27 -10.86 13.03
N LYS A 85 3.91 -10.91 11.73
CA LYS A 85 4.42 -11.92 10.77
C LYS A 85 5.62 -11.45 9.94
N GLY A 86 6.14 -10.25 10.19
CA GLY A 86 7.28 -9.69 9.46
C GLY A 86 6.96 -9.15 8.06
N ILE A 87 5.67 -9.06 7.68
CA ILE A 87 5.23 -8.57 6.36
C ILE A 87 5.74 -7.17 6.07
N GLY A 88 5.59 -6.23 7.02
CA GLY A 88 6.07 -4.87 6.84
C GLY A 88 7.57 -4.78 6.58
N ARG A 89 8.37 -5.58 7.30
CA ARG A 89 9.82 -5.67 7.06
C ARG A 89 10.15 -6.18 5.66
N GLN A 90 9.45 -7.21 5.18
CA GLN A 90 9.69 -7.74 3.83
C GLN A 90 9.29 -6.75 2.75
N LEU A 91 8.15 -6.07 2.92
CA LEU A 91 7.71 -5.01 2.01
C LEU A 91 8.74 -3.87 1.96
N MET A 92 9.23 -3.40 3.11
CA MET A 92 10.27 -2.36 3.17
C MET A 92 11.57 -2.73 2.45
N ALA A 93 11.91 -4.01 2.37
CA ALA A 93 13.12 -4.45 1.68
C ALA A 93 12.98 -4.50 0.15
N LEU A 94 11.76 -4.37 -0.36
CA LEU A 94 11.43 -4.45 -1.79
C LEU A 94 11.29 -3.07 -2.44
N VAL A 95 10.94 -2.04 -1.66
CA VAL A 95 10.56 -0.70 -2.11
C VAL A 95 11.71 0.29 -2.15
#